data_AF-A0A7C6SC84-F1
#
_entry.id   AF-A0A7C6SC84-F1
#
_cell.length_a   1.000
_cell.length_b   1.000
_cell.length_c   1.000
_cell.angle_alpha   90.00
_cell.angle_beta   90.00
_cell.angle_gamma   90.00
#
_symmetry.space_group_name_H-M   'P 1'
#
loop_
_entity.id
_entity.type
_entity.pdbx_description
1 polymer ?
#
loop_
_entity_poly.entity_id
_entity_poly.type
_entity_poly.pdbx_seq_one_letter_code
_entity_poly.pdbx_strand_id
1 'polypeptide(L)'
;KPETGLAFKKVKETNEMLARYGMEVMGYIPGKTGKRGPLYFGLPTVESHRTKSLEVILQELKLLGFREVVFGDAYIELEELRKAINFDYSIHQIPLKLYDGITELELNQLKKIHRRRMDANELMIRSSTRLSTEVIKPRNTVLRKTLSVTVDNVLYKRYQGEVAIILEDLPANEFVNVVGEVEASSELLAAIKPGDKFKFIIGD
;
A
#
# COMPACT_ATOMS: atom_id res chain seq x y z
N LYS A 1 -21.05 5.25 14.09
CA LYS A 1 -21.38 3.82 14.33
C LYS A 1 -20.55 3.00 13.33
N PRO A 2 -20.10 1.78 13.64
CA PRO A 2 -19.53 0.90 12.62
C PRO A 2 -20.51 0.70 11.47
N GLU A 3 -19.99 0.40 10.28
CA GLU A 3 -20.75 0.12 9.04
C GLU A 3 -21.51 1.33 8.47
N THR A 4 -21.33 2.54 9.03
CA THR A 4 -22.07 3.74 8.60
C THR A 4 -21.19 4.86 8.03
N GLY A 5 -19.87 4.69 8.00
CA GLY A 5 -18.98 5.60 7.29
C GLY A 5 -19.23 5.57 5.78
N LEU A 6 -18.71 6.56 5.07
CA LEU A 6 -18.90 6.66 3.63
C LEU A 6 -18.04 5.62 2.90
N ALA A 7 -18.56 5.09 1.79
CA ALA A 7 -17.79 4.24 0.89
C ALA A 7 -16.69 5.05 0.20
N PHE A 8 -15.49 4.46 0.07
CA PHE A 8 -14.31 5.11 -0.55
C PHE A 8 -14.65 5.76 -1.90
N LYS A 9 -15.28 5.01 -2.81
CA LYS A 9 -15.67 5.49 -4.14
C LYS A 9 -16.61 6.70 -4.06
N LYS A 10 -17.58 6.68 -3.15
CA LYS A 10 -18.54 7.78 -3.00
C LYS A 10 -17.86 9.06 -2.48
N VAL A 11 -16.92 8.93 -1.54
CA VAL A 11 -16.11 10.05 -1.05
C VAL A 11 -15.29 10.64 -2.19
N LYS A 12 -14.59 9.79 -2.95
CA LYS A 12 -13.81 10.22 -4.11
C LYS A 12 -14.64 11.02 -5.12
N GLU A 13 -15.76 10.46 -5.57
CA GLU A 13 -16.67 11.12 -6.52
C GLU A 13 -17.20 12.47 -6.00
N THR A 14 -17.55 12.52 -4.71
CA THR A 14 -18.07 13.74 -4.07
C THR A 14 -16.98 14.80 -3.99
N ASN A 15 -15.77 14.43 -3.56
CA ASN A 15 -14.65 15.35 -3.42
C ASN A 15 -14.17 15.86 -4.78
N GLU A 16 -14.10 15.01 -5.81
CA GLU A 16 -13.80 15.42 -7.19
C GLU A 16 -14.84 16.40 -7.73
N MET A 17 -16.13 16.20 -7.41
CA MET A 17 -17.18 17.14 -7.75
C MET A 17 -16.99 18.50 -7.05
N LEU A 18 -16.77 18.50 -5.74
CA LEU A 18 -16.54 19.73 -4.95
C LEU A 18 -15.30 20.49 -5.43
N ALA A 19 -14.23 19.77 -5.75
CA ALA A 19 -13.00 20.35 -6.28
C ALA A 19 -13.22 21.07 -7.63
N ARG A 20 -14.10 20.56 -8.50
CA ARG A 20 -14.47 21.26 -9.76
C ARG A 20 -15.16 22.60 -9.53
N TYR A 21 -15.76 22.81 -8.35
CA TYR A 21 -16.33 24.09 -7.93
C TYR A 21 -15.34 24.94 -7.10
N GLY A 22 -14.07 24.54 -7.00
CA GLY A 22 -13.05 25.25 -6.23
C GLY A 22 -13.21 25.12 -4.72
N MET A 23 -13.98 24.15 -4.23
CA MET A 23 -14.17 23.92 -2.80
C MET A 23 -13.06 23.05 -2.23
N GLU A 24 -12.58 23.45 -1.05
CA GLU A 24 -11.62 22.67 -0.27
C GLU A 24 -12.37 21.67 0.62
N VAL A 25 -11.89 20.42 0.66
CA VAL A 25 -12.57 19.34 1.38
C VAL A 25 -11.73 18.87 2.58
N MET A 26 -12.38 18.79 3.73
CA MET A 26 -11.83 18.22 4.96
C MET A 26 -12.39 16.81 5.19
N GLY A 27 -11.56 15.92 5.73
CA GLY A 27 -11.95 14.56 6.12
C GLY A 27 -11.50 14.19 7.53
N TYR A 28 -12.17 13.21 8.13
CA TYR A 28 -11.81 12.65 9.43
C TYR A 28 -11.15 11.28 9.30
N ILE A 29 -10.10 11.08 10.08
CA ILE A 29 -9.43 9.80 10.27
C ILE A 29 -9.60 9.31 11.70
N PRO A 30 -9.68 7.99 11.92
CA PRO A 30 -9.79 7.45 13.25
C PRO A 30 -8.42 7.49 13.95
N GLY A 31 -8.39 7.77 15.25
CA GLY A 31 -7.18 7.58 16.06
C GLY A 31 -6.94 6.11 16.34
N LYS A 32 -5.69 5.67 16.49
CA LYS A 32 -5.37 4.31 16.96
C LYS A 32 -5.79 4.14 18.42
N THR A 33 -5.51 5.14 19.24
CA THR A 33 -5.92 5.23 20.65
C THR A 33 -6.97 6.34 20.84
N GLY A 34 -7.40 6.56 22.08
CA GLY A 34 -8.31 7.69 22.40
C GLY A 34 -9.66 7.62 21.68
N LYS A 35 -10.11 6.41 21.32
CA LYS A 35 -11.37 6.21 20.60
C LYS A 35 -12.50 6.89 21.38
N ARG A 36 -13.26 7.76 20.72
CA ARG A 36 -14.30 8.53 21.42
C ARG A 36 -15.53 7.65 21.70
N GLY A 37 -16.09 7.82 22.89
CA GLY A 37 -17.35 7.18 23.29
C GLY A 37 -18.56 7.67 22.46
N PRO A 38 -19.72 7.02 22.60
CA PRO A 38 -19.98 5.93 23.56
C PRO A 38 -19.56 4.54 23.06
N LEU A 39 -19.21 4.39 21.78
CA LEU A 39 -18.95 3.07 21.18
C LEU A 39 -17.46 2.74 21.00
N TYR A 40 -16.56 3.73 21.07
CA TYR A 40 -15.11 3.50 21.04
C TYR A 40 -14.60 2.78 19.77
N PHE A 41 -15.33 2.86 18.65
CA PHE A 41 -14.93 2.26 17.36
C PHE A 41 -14.20 3.22 16.41
N GLY A 42 -13.91 4.42 16.86
CA GLY A 42 -13.25 5.45 16.07
C GLY A 42 -14.18 6.23 15.16
N LEU A 43 -13.69 7.38 14.72
CA LEU A 43 -14.47 8.38 14.00
C LEU A 43 -13.88 8.70 12.61
N PRO A 44 -13.91 7.76 11.65
CA PRO A 44 -13.48 8.01 10.27
C PRO A 44 -14.62 8.58 9.40
N THR A 45 -14.24 9.33 8.36
CA THR A 45 -15.14 9.67 7.25
C THR A 45 -15.39 8.47 6.33
N VAL A 46 -14.33 7.73 5.97
CA VAL A 46 -14.40 6.56 5.09
C VAL A 46 -14.48 5.30 5.94
N GLU A 47 -15.50 4.45 5.74
CA GLU A 47 -15.72 3.30 6.62
C GLU A 47 -14.54 2.32 6.61
N SER A 48 -13.95 2.06 5.44
CA SER A 48 -12.78 1.17 5.33
C SER A 48 -11.54 1.68 6.06
N HIS A 49 -11.46 2.97 6.43
CA HIS A 49 -10.35 3.48 7.23
C HIS A 49 -10.43 3.02 8.70
N ARG A 50 -11.57 2.51 9.17
CA ARG A 50 -11.75 2.12 10.59
C ARG A 50 -10.73 1.09 11.07
N THR A 51 -10.35 0.16 10.20
CA THR A 51 -9.49 -0.99 10.52
C THR A 51 -8.12 -0.92 9.86
N LYS A 52 -7.85 0.12 9.06
CA LYS A 52 -6.57 0.30 8.36
C LYS A 52 -5.53 0.95 9.26
N SER A 53 -4.25 0.68 8.98
CA SER A 53 -3.17 1.43 9.63
C SER A 53 -3.13 2.87 9.14
N LEU A 54 -2.56 3.76 9.95
CA LEU A 54 -2.47 5.18 9.67
C LEU A 54 -1.78 5.45 8.33
N GLU A 55 -0.73 4.72 7.97
CA GLU A 55 -0.01 4.88 6.71
C GLU A 55 -0.87 4.62 5.48
N VAL A 56 -1.74 3.60 5.55
CA VAL A 56 -2.67 3.30 4.45
C VAL A 56 -3.68 4.42 4.32
N ILE A 57 -4.23 4.84 5.45
CA ILE A 57 -5.20 5.93 5.51
C ILE A 57 -4.60 7.19 4.89
N LEU A 58 -3.42 7.62 5.32
CA LEU A 58 -2.79 8.84 4.83
C LEU A 58 -2.55 8.83 3.31
N GLN A 59 -2.16 7.69 2.72
CA GLN A 59 -2.04 7.59 1.26
C GLN A 59 -3.37 7.68 0.55
N GLU A 60 -4.38 6.99 1.09
CA GLU A 60 -5.73 7.01 0.57
C GLU A 60 -6.32 8.43 0.60
N LEU A 61 -5.97 9.26 1.59
CA LEU A 61 -6.41 10.65 1.66
C LEU A 61 -5.94 11.48 0.46
N LYS A 62 -4.72 11.26 -0.02
CA LYS A 62 -4.20 11.93 -1.24
C LYS A 62 -5.03 11.54 -2.47
N LEU A 63 -5.46 10.28 -2.56
CA LEU A 63 -6.30 9.79 -3.67
C LEU A 63 -7.74 10.30 -3.59
N LEU A 64 -8.21 10.56 -2.38
CA LEU A 64 -9.56 11.07 -2.11
C LEU A 64 -9.66 12.60 -2.26
N GLY A 65 -8.55 13.29 -2.51
CA GLY A 65 -8.56 14.75 -2.72
C GLY A 65 -8.89 15.55 -1.47
N PHE A 66 -8.67 15.00 -0.28
CA PHE A 66 -8.77 15.77 0.95
C PHE A 66 -7.62 16.77 1.03
N ARG A 67 -7.95 18.02 1.36
CA ARG A 67 -6.97 19.08 1.61
C ARG A 67 -6.60 19.16 3.08
N GLU A 68 -7.57 18.93 3.96
CA GLU A 68 -7.37 18.90 5.40
C GLU A 68 -7.84 17.58 5.99
N VAL A 69 -7.13 17.14 7.02
CA VAL A 69 -7.39 15.88 7.70
C VAL A 69 -7.37 16.13 9.20
N VAL A 70 -8.39 15.63 9.88
CA VAL A 70 -8.55 15.77 11.32
C VAL A 70 -8.69 14.39 11.94
N PHE A 71 -8.01 14.14 13.05
CA PHE A 71 -8.34 12.98 13.87
C PHE A 71 -9.71 13.19 14.51
N GLY A 72 -10.67 12.33 14.20
CA GLY A 72 -12.02 12.42 14.78
C GLY A 72 -12.06 12.03 16.27
N ASP A 73 -11.08 11.24 16.70
CA ASP A 73 -10.93 10.72 18.07
C ASP A 73 -10.05 11.62 18.95
N ALA A 74 -10.11 11.44 20.27
CA ALA A 74 -9.30 12.19 21.23
C ALA A 74 -9.15 11.45 22.58
N TYR A 75 -7.98 11.43 23.21
CA TYR A 75 -6.71 12.07 22.81
C TYR A 75 -5.85 11.15 21.93
N ILE A 76 -5.11 11.73 20.98
CA ILE A 76 -4.21 11.01 20.07
C ILE A 76 -2.81 10.96 20.68
N GLU A 77 -2.15 9.79 20.58
CA GLU A 77 -0.76 9.67 21.01
C GLU A 77 0.16 10.58 20.19
N LEU A 78 1.15 11.19 20.86
CA LEU A 78 2.07 12.13 20.20
C LEU A 78 2.87 11.47 19.06
N GLU A 79 3.21 10.20 19.21
CA GLU A 79 3.89 9.43 18.16
C GLU A 79 3.02 9.24 16.92
N GLU A 80 1.72 8.93 17.11
CA GLU A 80 0.76 8.80 16.02
C GLU A 80 0.57 10.14 15.29
N LEU A 81 0.45 11.23 16.04
CA LEU A 81 0.36 12.58 15.47
C LEU A 81 1.62 12.96 14.68
N ARG A 82 2.81 12.71 15.24
CA ARG A 82 4.10 12.97 14.55
C ARG A 82 4.23 12.16 13.27
N LYS A 83 3.73 10.92 13.26
CA LYS A 83 3.73 10.06 12.08
C LYS A 83 2.81 10.59 10.99
N ALA A 84 1.64 11.12 11.36
CA ALA A 84 0.73 11.77 10.42
C ALA A 84 1.33 13.05 9.81
N ILE A 85 1.94 13.90 10.64
CA ILE A 85 2.54 15.17 10.20
C ILE A 85 3.75 14.93 9.27
N ASN A 86 4.61 13.98 9.62
CA ASN A 86 5.86 13.72 8.89
C ASN A 86 5.69 12.67 7.78
N PHE A 87 4.46 12.39 7.35
CA PHE A 87 4.20 11.37 6.34
C PHE A 87 4.78 11.80 4.98
N ASP A 88 5.66 10.97 4.42
CA ASP A 88 6.28 11.23 3.12
C ASP A 88 5.35 10.82 1.97
N TYR A 89 4.64 11.81 1.40
CA TYR A 89 3.77 11.64 0.24
C TYR A 89 4.51 11.48 -1.10
N SER A 90 5.85 11.52 -1.11
CA SER A 90 6.68 11.28 -2.30
C SER A 90 6.98 9.80 -2.54
N ILE A 91 6.69 8.94 -1.57
CA ILE A 91 6.87 7.48 -1.65
C ILE A 91 5.53 6.80 -1.36
N HIS A 92 5.06 5.98 -2.30
CA HIS A 92 3.88 5.13 -2.09
C HIS A 92 4.23 4.02 -1.08
N GLN A 93 3.44 3.82 -0.05
CA GLN A 93 3.66 2.82 1.01
C GLN A 93 2.62 1.69 0.90
N ILE A 94 3.01 0.55 0.38
CA ILE A 94 2.06 -0.50 -0.01
C ILE A 94 1.98 -1.54 1.10
N PRO A 95 0.84 -1.73 1.77
CA PRO A 95 0.66 -2.80 2.74
C PRO A 95 0.93 -4.15 2.10
N LEU A 96 1.70 -4.98 2.79
CA LEU A 96 2.08 -6.29 2.30
C LEU A 96 1.89 -7.32 3.40
N LYS A 97 1.03 -8.29 3.11
CA LYS A 97 0.92 -9.52 3.88
C LYS A 97 1.88 -10.56 3.32
N LEU A 98 2.84 -10.98 4.13
CA LEU A 98 3.81 -12.00 3.73
C LEU A 98 3.19 -13.39 3.77
N TYR A 99 3.65 -14.25 2.88
CA TYR A 99 3.36 -15.68 2.93
C TYR A 99 4.42 -16.40 3.77
N ASP A 100 4.02 -17.54 4.33
CA ASP A 100 4.90 -18.39 5.12
C ASP A 100 6.13 -18.86 4.33
N GLY A 101 7.23 -19.08 5.06
CA GLY A 101 8.48 -19.57 4.47
C GLY A 101 9.24 -18.53 3.65
N ILE A 102 8.95 -17.22 3.84
CA ILE A 102 9.80 -16.15 3.31
C ILE A 102 11.21 -16.21 3.90
N THR A 103 12.20 -16.05 3.03
CA THR A 103 13.61 -16.00 3.47
C THR A 103 13.96 -14.61 3.97
N GLU A 104 14.95 -14.53 4.86
CA GLU A 104 15.50 -13.25 5.30
C GLU A 104 16.00 -12.40 4.12
N LEU A 105 16.56 -13.05 3.09
CA LEU A 105 17.04 -12.38 1.89
C LEU A 105 15.92 -11.70 1.10
N GLU A 106 14.81 -12.39 0.87
CA GLU A 106 13.64 -11.82 0.21
C GLU A 106 13.00 -10.72 1.07
N LEU A 107 12.91 -10.92 2.38
CA LEU A 107 12.41 -9.92 3.31
C LEU A 107 13.26 -8.64 3.26
N ASN A 108 14.58 -8.77 3.29
CA ASN A 108 15.51 -7.65 3.17
C ASN A 108 15.40 -6.95 1.81
N GLN A 109 15.08 -7.69 0.75
CA GLN A 109 14.81 -7.10 -0.56
C GLN A 109 13.52 -6.28 -0.58
N LEU A 110 12.45 -6.77 0.04
CA LEU A 110 11.16 -6.08 0.14
C LEU A 110 11.20 -4.85 1.05
N LYS A 111 12.09 -4.82 2.05
CA LYS A 111 12.28 -3.68 2.96
C LYS A 111 12.96 -2.48 2.28
N LYS A 112 13.48 -2.61 1.06
CA LYS A 112 14.10 -1.51 0.32
C LYS A 112 13.06 -0.54 -0.21
N ILE A 113 13.51 0.68 -0.51
CA ILE A 113 12.74 1.58 -1.37
C ILE A 113 12.89 1.08 -2.82
N HIS A 114 11.76 0.81 -3.43
CA HIS A 114 11.62 0.42 -4.81
C HIS A 114 11.29 1.63 -5.68
N ARG A 115 11.59 1.51 -6.97
CA ARG A 115 11.18 2.48 -7.98
C ARG A 115 10.51 1.74 -9.12
N ARG A 116 9.29 2.16 -9.48
CA ARG A 116 8.58 1.58 -10.63
C ARG A 116 9.40 1.88 -11.88
N ARG A 117 9.69 0.85 -12.67
CA ARG A 117 10.39 0.98 -13.95
C ARG A 117 9.66 1.93 -14.91
N MET A 118 10.44 2.63 -15.75
CA MET A 118 9.89 3.51 -16.79
C MET A 118 9.23 2.71 -17.92
N ASP A 119 9.78 1.54 -18.25
CA ASP A 119 9.19 0.57 -19.16
C ASP A 119 8.11 -0.25 -18.42
N ALA A 120 6.94 0.35 -18.27
CA ALA A 120 5.78 -0.28 -17.66
C ALA A 120 5.02 -1.13 -18.69
N ASN A 121 4.50 -2.28 -18.24
CA ASN A 121 3.40 -2.99 -18.90
C ASN A 121 2.15 -2.94 -18.00
N GLU A 122 1.03 -3.43 -18.52
CA GLU A 122 -0.25 -3.48 -17.79
C GLU A 122 -0.32 -4.65 -16.80
N LEU A 123 0.52 -5.68 -16.99
CA LEU A 123 0.49 -6.91 -16.21
C LEU A 123 1.05 -6.77 -14.78
N MET A 124 2.01 -5.87 -14.56
CA MET A 124 2.71 -5.77 -13.28
C MET A 124 3.42 -4.43 -13.04
N ILE A 125 3.54 -4.06 -11.76
CA ILE A 125 4.42 -2.98 -11.28
C ILE A 125 5.78 -3.58 -10.97
N ARG A 126 6.78 -3.27 -11.79
CA ARG A 126 8.15 -3.82 -11.66
C ARG A 126 9.10 -2.83 -10.99
N SER A 127 9.87 -3.31 -10.04
CA SER A 127 10.94 -2.56 -9.36
C SER A 127 12.23 -2.55 -10.19
N SER A 128 12.88 -1.39 -10.32
CA SER A 128 14.27 -1.30 -10.79
C SER A 128 15.31 -1.60 -9.69
N THR A 129 14.91 -1.59 -8.41
CA THR A 129 15.76 -1.97 -7.28
C THR A 129 15.83 -3.50 -7.21
N ARG A 130 17.04 -4.07 -7.23
CA ARG A 130 17.29 -5.53 -7.20
C ARG A 130 18.40 -5.91 -6.22
N LEU A 131 18.39 -7.17 -5.78
CA LEU A 131 19.56 -7.81 -5.17
C LEU A 131 20.58 -8.15 -6.26
N SER A 132 21.86 -7.87 -6.02
CA SER A 132 22.92 -8.06 -7.03
C SER A 132 23.86 -9.23 -6.76
N THR A 133 24.01 -9.67 -5.50
CA THR A 133 25.12 -10.57 -5.11
C THR A 133 24.69 -11.88 -4.45
N GLU A 134 23.53 -11.92 -3.80
CA GLU A 134 23.10 -13.10 -3.03
C GLU A 134 22.12 -13.97 -3.81
N VAL A 135 22.12 -15.28 -3.53
CA VAL A 135 21.34 -16.28 -4.28
C VAL A 135 19.97 -16.49 -3.64
N ILE A 136 18.92 -16.16 -4.38
CA ILE A 136 17.52 -16.42 -4.02
C ILE A 136 17.14 -17.77 -4.64
N LYS A 137 16.97 -18.81 -3.82
CA LYS A 137 16.59 -20.14 -4.32
C LYS A 137 15.11 -20.17 -4.76
N PRO A 138 14.75 -21.03 -5.74
CA PRO A 138 13.35 -21.22 -6.10
C PRO A 138 12.53 -21.74 -4.93
N ARG A 139 11.39 -21.09 -4.66
CA ARG A 139 10.37 -21.56 -3.70
C ARG A 139 9.04 -20.92 -4.04
N ASN A 140 7.94 -21.58 -3.68
CA ASN A 140 6.59 -21.08 -3.89
C ASN A 140 6.36 -20.50 -5.32
N THR A 141 6.79 -21.25 -6.33
CA THR A 141 6.75 -20.89 -7.76
C THR A 141 5.38 -21.22 -8.37
N VAL A 142 4.33 -20.74 -7.72
CA VAL A 142 2.93 -21.08 -7.99
C VAL A 142 2.25 -20.05 -8.90
N LEU A 143 0.95 -20.23 -9.16
CA LEU A 143 0.11 -19.24 -9.84
C LEU A 143 0.29 -17.85 -9.20
N ARG A 144 0.51 -16.84 -10.05
CA ARG A 144 0.72 -15.45 -9.63
C ARG A 144 -0.58 -14.69 -9.79
N LYS A 145 -1.39 -14.69 -8.75
CA LYS A 145 -2.69 -13.99 -8.76
C LYS A 145 -2.48 -12.48 -8.73
N THR A 146 -3.48 -11.75 -9.20
CA THR A 146 -3.61 -10.30 -9.00
C THR A 146 -3.35 -9.96 -7.52
N LEU A 147 -2.65 -8.87 -7.26
CA LEU A 147 -2.14 -8.43 -5.94
C LEU A 147 -0.96 -9.23 -5.37
N SER A 148 -0.55 -10.34 -5.98
CA SER A 148 0.64 -11.06 -5.52
C SER A 148 1.89 -10.19 -5.61
N VAL A 149 2.77 -10.31 -4.61
CA VAL A 149 4.13 -9.78 -4.66
C VAL A 149 5.09 -10.92 -4.98
N THR A 150 5.98 -10.68 -5.92
CA THR A 150 6.93 -11.68 -6.40
C THR A 150 8.37 -11.21 -6.30
N VAL A 151 9.29 -12.16 -6.17
CA VAL A 151 10.73 -11.95 -6.25
C VAL A 151 11.32 -12.96 -7.24
N ASP A 152 12.03 -12.47 -8.26
CA ASP A 152 12.70 -13.33 -9.24
C ASP A 152 13.82 -14.11 -8.54
N ASN A 153 13.87 -15.43 -8.77
CA ASN A 153 14.87 -16.31 -8.17
C ASN A 153 16.09 -16.52 -9.08
N VAL A 154 17.06 -17.30 -8.62
CA VAL A 154 18.35 -17.53 -9.29
C VAL A 154 18.21 -18.09 -10.70
N LEU A 155 17.13 -18.83 -11.00
CA LEU A 155 16.92 -19.38 -12.33
C LEU A 155 16.75 -18.27 -13.38
N TYR A 156 16.28 -17.08 -12.97
CA TYR A 156 16.16 -15.90 -13.82
C TYR A 156 17.52 -15.18 -14.06
N LYS A 157 18.63 -15.76 -13.60
CA LYS A 157 20.00 -15.30 -13.85
C LYS A 157 20.16 -13.82 -13.46
N ARG A 158 20.55 -12.96 -14.41
CA ARG A 158 20.76 -11.52 -14.19
C ARG A 158 19.51 -10.74 -13.74
N TYR A 159 18.33 -11.36 -13.78
CA TYR A 159 17.07 -10.74 -13.34
C TYR A 159 16.70 -11.09 -11.89
N GLN A 160 17.42 -12.04 -11.26
CA GLN A 160 17.21 -12.40 -9.86
C GLN A 160 17.10 -11.16 -8.96
N GLY A 161 16.17 -11.22 -8.01
CA GLY A 161 15.91 -10.18 -7.03
C GLY A 161 15.07 -9.02 -7.55
N GLU A 162 14.61 -9.05 -8.81
CA GLU A 162 13.57 -8.13 -9.26
C GLU A 162 12.27 -8.39 -8.49
N VAL A 163 11.69 -7.31 -7.95
CA VAL A 163 10.42 -7.35 -7.24
C VAL A 163 9.31 -6.87 -8.16
N ALA A 164 8.16 -7.55 -8.13
CA ALA A 164 6.98 -7.10 -8.85
C ALA A 164 5.70 -7.22 -8.01
N ILE A 165 4.74 -6.33 -8.27
CA ILE A 165 3.35 -6.46 -7.83
C ILE A 165 2.52 -6.83 -9.05
N ILE A 166 1.78 -7.93 -8.97
CA ILE A 166 0.99 -8.49 -10.06
C ILE A 166 -0.34 -7.74 -10.16
N LEU A 167 -0.70 -7.28 -11.36
CA LEU A 167 -1.94 -6.54 -11.63
C LEU A 167 -2.98 -7.38 -12.38
N GLU A 168 -2.56 -8.46 -13.03
CA GLU A 168 -3.42 -9.44 -13.69
C GLU A 168 -2.91 -10.86 -13.41
N ASP A 169 -3.80 -11.85 -13.35
CA ASP A 169 -3.42 -13.23 -13.07
C ASP A 169 -2.42 -13.76 -14.13
N LEU A 170 -1.26 -14.22 -13.67
CA LEU A 170 -0.22 -14.81 -14.51
C LEU A 170 0.01 -16.28 -14.13
N PRO A 171 0.33 -17.16 -15.10
CA PRO A 171 0.59 -18.57 -14.83
C PRO A 171 1.77 -18.77 -13.87
N ALA A 172 1.84 -19.96 -13.28
CA ALA A 172 2.99 -20.37 -12.50
C ALA A 172 4.29 -20.26 -13.32
N ASN A 173 5.39 -19.92 -12.63
CA ASN A 173 6.67 -19.69 -13.27
C ASN A 173 7.79 -20.12 -12.31
N GLU A 174 8.56 -21.13 -12.70
CA GLU A 174 9.66 -21.69 -11.88
C GLU A 174 10.76 -20.67 -11.56
N PHE A 175 10.87 -19.60 -12.33
CA PHE A 175 11.85 -18.52 -12.19
C PHE A 175 11.42 -17.45 -11.16
N VAL A 176 10.20 -17.53 -10.61
CA VAL A 176 9.59 -16.45 -9.82
C VAL A 176 9.00 -17.00 -8.52
N ASN A 177 9.47 -16.49 -7.39
CA ASN A 177 8.90 -16.82 -6.08
C ASN A 177 7.72 -15.90 -5.77
N VAL A 178 6.59 -16.45 -5.34
CA VAL A 178 5.49 -15.66 -4.76
C VAL A 178 5.75 -15.50 -3.27
N VAL A 179 5.85 -14.25 -2.78
CA VAL A 179 6.33 -13.96 -1.41
C VAL A 179 5.27 -13.34 -0.50
N GLY A 180 4.16 -12.89 -1.06
CA GLY A 180 3.07 -12.28 -0.30
C GLY A 180 2.02 -11.69 -1.23
N GLU A 181 1.14 -10.88 -0.65
CA GLU A 181 0.04 -10.21 -1.33
C GLU A 181 -0.15 -8.80 -0.78
N VAL A 182 -0.36 -7.83 -1.67
CA VAL A 182 -0.62 -6.45 -1.25
C VAL A 182 -2.03 -6.30 -0.71
N GLU A 183 -2.18 -5.63 0.43
CA GLU A 183 -3.48 -5.27 1.00
C GLU A 183 -3.83 -3.83 0.61
N ALA A 184 -3.93 -3.60 -0.71
CA ALA A 184 -4.10 -2.30 -1.33
C ALA A 184 -5.31 -2.25 -2.26
N SER A 185 -5.94 -1.09 -2.37
CA SER A 185 -6.98 -0.85 -3.39
C SER A 185 -6.40 -0.77 -4.80
N SER A 186 -7.22 -1.09 -5.80
CA SER A 186 -6.84 -0.94 -7.20
C SER A 186 -6.43 0.49 -7.55
N GLU A 187 -7.08 1.47 -6.91
CA GLU A 187 -6.81 2.90 -7.05
C GLU A 187 -5.44 3.28 -6.49
N LEU A 188 -5.03 2.68 -5.35
CA LEU A 188 -3.70 2.91 -4.78
C LEU A 188 -2.62 2.36 -5.72
N LEU A 189 -2.80 1.15 -6.26
CA LEU A 189 -1.85 0.57 -7.20
C LEU A 189 -1.80 1.36 -8.52
N ALA A 190 -2.95 1.79 -9.03
CA ALA A 190 -3.04 2.61 -10.24
C ALA A 190 -2.38 3.99 -10.08
N ALA A 191 -2.26 4.50 -8.84
CA ALA A 191 -1.60 5.76 -8.55
C ALA A 191 -0.07 5.69 -8.64
N ILE A 192 0.53 4.50 -8.55
CA ILE A 192 1.99 4.32 -8.67
C ILE A 192 2.38 4.44 -10.14
N LYS A 193 2.86 5.61 -10.59
CA LYS A 193 3.22 5.85 -12.00
C LYS A 193 4.66 5.41 -12.32
N PRO A 194 4.99 5.17 -13.61
CA PRO A 194 6.37 4.86 -14.00
C PRO A 194 7.34 5.91 -13.48
N GLY A 195 8.41 5.47 -12.81
CA GLY A 195 9.39 6.35 -12.17
C GLY A 195 9.10 6.70 -10.72
N ASP A 196 7.90 6.44 -10.20
CA ASP A 196 7.54 6.69 -8.81
C ASP A 196 8.29 5.75 -7.85
N LYS A 197 8.52 6.24 -6.63
CA LYS A 197 9.07 5.43 -5.55
C LYS A 197 7.94 4.76 -4.78
N PHE A 198 8.17 3.53 -4.35
CA PHE A 198 7.29 2.83 -3.43
C PHE A 198 8.10 2.00 -2.43
N LYS A 199 7.51 1.69 -1.28
CA LYS A 199 8.05 0.76 -0.27
C LYS A 199 6.92 -0.11 0.25
N PHE A 200 7.23 -1.28 0.77
CA PHE A 200 6.22 -2.12 1.43
C PHE A 200 6.10 -1.79 2.91
N ILE A 201 4.87 -1.80 3.43
CA ILE A 201 4.57 -1.78 4.86
C ILE A 201 4.20 -3.20 5.24
N ILE A 202 5.15 -3.87 5.87
CA ILE A 202 5.00 -5.24 6.32
C ILE A 202 4.49 -5.15 7.76
N GLY A 203 3.34 -5.79 8.04
CA GLY A 203 2.83 -5.87 9.40
C GLY A 203 3.82 -6.55 10.34
N ASP A 204 3.76 -6.19 11.63
CA ASP A 204 4.43 -6.96 12.69
C ASP A 204 3.77 -8.33 12.87
#